data_AF-A0A961FW91-F1
#
_entry.id   AF-A0A961FW91-F1
#
_cell.length_a   1.000
_cell.length_b   1.000
_cell.length_c   1.000
_cell.angle_alpha   90.00
_cell.angle_beta   90.00
_cell.angle_gamma   90.00
#
_symmetry.space_group_name_H-M   'P 1'
#
loop_
_entity.id
_entity.type
_entity.pdbx_description
1 polymer ?
#
loop_
_entity_poly.entity_id
_entity_poly.type
_entity_poly.pdbx_seq_one_letter_code
_entity_poly.pdbx_strand_id
1 'polypeptide(L)'
;MIPAAEGTRPNVLIIQTDEHNFRTLGCYRALLPPDQAFIWGEGVKVDTPHIDSIAARGAICTRYYATSPVCTPSRAALMTG
;
A
#
# COMPACT_ATOMS: atom_id res chain seq x y z
N MET A 1 -19.88 0.57 -4.61
CA MET A 1 -19.16 1.80 -4.98
C MET A 1 -19.97 2.95 -4.39
N ILE A 2 -19.43 3.74 -3.45
CA ILE A 2 -20.14 4.92 -2.93
C ILE A 2 -20.02 5.98 -4.03
N PRO A 3 -21.11 6.49 -4.60
CA PRO A 3 -21.04 7.54 -5.60
C PRO A 3 -20.40 8.79 -4.98
N ALA A 4 -19.53 9.47 -5.73
CA ALA A 4 -19.04 10.76 -5.32
C ALA A 4 -20.24 11.72 -5.27
N ALA A 5 -20.43 12.42 -4.14
CA ALA A 5 -21.45 13.46 -4.07
C ALA A 5 -21.05 14.60 -5.02
N GLU A 6 -21.83 14.80 -6.08
CA GLU A 6 -21.58 15.84 -7.09
C GLU A 6 -21.46 17.21 -6.42
N GLY A 7 -20.44 17.97 -6.82
CA GLY A 7 -20.20 19.34 -6.32
C GLY A 7 -19.49 19.46 -4.97
N THR A 8 -19.19 18.35 -4.28
CA THR A 8 -18.38 18.39 -3.05
C THR A 8 -16.90 18.20 -3.34
N ARG A 9 -16.05 19.05 -2.77
CA ARG A 9 -14.58 18.86 -2.82
C ARG A 9 -14.23 17.63 -1.97
N PRO A 10 -13.55 16.61 -2.53
CA PRO A 10 -13.19 15.44 -1.74
C PRO A 10 -12.14 15.81 -0.69
N ASN A 11 -12.24 15.18 0.47
CA ASN A 11 -11.15 15.19 1.45
C ASN A 11 -10.09 14.17 0.99
N VAL A 12 -8.81 14.55 1.06
CA VAL A 12 -7.69 13.67 0.72
C VAL A 12 -6.93 13.32 1.98
N LEU A 13 -6.80 12.02 2.26
CA LEU A 13 -5.96 11.49 3.34
C LEU A 13 -4.84 10.64 2.73
N ILE A 14 -3.59 11.01 3.01
CA ILE A 14 -2.42 10.24 2.60
C ILE A 14 -1.90 9.47 3.82
N ILE A 15 -1.88 8.14 3.73
CA ILE A 15 -1.28 7.26 4.73
C ILE A 15 0.06 6.79 4.18
N GLN A 16 1.17 7.28 4.75
CA GLN A 16 2.52 6.86 4.40
C GLN A 16 3.15 6.10 5.57
N THR A 17 3.30 4.79 5.40
CA THR A 17 3.97 3.90 6.37
C THR A 17 5.48 3.99 6.24
N ASP A 18 6.21 3.75 7.33
CA ASP A 18 7.68 3.73 7.33
C ASP A 18 8.23 2.33 7.07
N GLU A 19 9.23 2.22 6.19
CA GLU A 19 9.93 0.97 5.82
C GLU A 19 9.05 -0.26 5.52
N HIS A 20 7.81 -0.04 5.07
CA HIS A 20 6.83 -1.11 4.98
C HIS A 20 7.06 -1.97 3.75
N ASN A 21 7.55 -3.20 3.97
CA ASN A 21 7.72 -4.17 2.90
C ASN A 21 6.35 -4.63 2.39
N PHE A 22 6.06 -4.49 1.09
CA PHE A 22 4.77 -4.87 0.52
C PHE A 22 4.40 -6.35 0.76
N ARG A 23 5.39 -7.23 0.99
CA ARG A 23 5.17 -8.65 1.31
C ARG A 23 4.54 -8.86 2.70
N THR A 24 4.45 -7.85 3.57
CA THR A 24 3.71 -7.96 4.84
C THR A 24 2.21 -7.71 4.66
N LEU A 25 1.81 -7.02 3.58
CA LEU A 25 0.43 -6.68 3.28
C LEU A 25 -0.30 -7.86 2.63
N GLY A 26 -1.46 -8.24 3.15
CA GLY A 26 -2.27 -9.33 2.61
C GLY A 26 -2.62 -9.13 1.13
N CYS A 27 -3.06 -7.92 0.77
CA CYS A 27 -3.46 -7.56 -0.59
C CYS A 27 -2.33 -7.67 -1.63
N TYR A 28 -1.08 -7.42 -1.24
CA TYR A 28 0.06 -7.59 -2.14
C TYR A 28 0.57 -9.03 -2.17
N ARG A 29 0.58 -9.73 -1.03
CA ARG A 29 0.92 -11.17 -1.00
C ARG A 29 0.04 -12.00 -1.93
N ALA A 30 -1.26 -11.68 -2.00
CA ALA A 30 -2.19 -12.35 -2.90
C ALA A 30 -1.85 -12.20 -4.40
N LEU A 31 -0.98 -11.26 -4.76
CA LEU A 31 -0.55 -11.00 -6.14
C LEU A 31 0.83 -11.61 -6.47
N LEU A 32 1.48 -12.26 -5.50
CA LEU A 32 2.84 -12.77 -5.65
C LEU A 32 2.83 -14.31 -5.73
N PRO A 33 3.80 -14.91 -6.44
CA PRO A 33 4.10 -16.32 -6.31
C PRO A 33 4.34 -16.74 -4.85
N PRO A 34 3.99 -17.96 -4.41
CA PRO A 34 4.11 -18.38 -3.00
C PRO A 34 5.52 -18.24 -2.41
N ASP A 35 6.56 -18.58 -3.18
CA ASP A 35 7.97 -18.44 -2.82
C ASP A 35 8.36 -16.98 -2.54
N GLN A 36 7.63 -16.05 -3.14
CA GLN A 36 7.80 -14.62 -2.98
C GLN A 36 6.85 -14.02 -1.92
N ALA A 37 5.63 -14.54 -1.78
CA ALA A 37 4.65 -14.07 -0.81
C ALA A 37 5.05 -14.42 0.63
N PHE A 38 5.73 -15.55 0.82
CA PHE A 38 6.03 -16.13 2.13
C PHE A 38 7.53 -16.37 2.32
N ILE A 39 8.37 -15.37 2.00
CA ILE A 39 9.84 -15.47 2.12
C ILE A 39 10.33 -15.75 3.56
N TRP A 40 9.50 -15.49 4.57
CA TRP A 40 9.76 -15.78 5.98
C TRP A 40 9.04 -17.05 6.49
N GLY A 41 8.34 -17.79 5.62
CA GLY A 41 7.55 -18.98 5.95
C GLY A 41 6.03 -18.73 5.94
N GLU A 42 5.24 -19.73 5.59
CA GLU A 42 3.77 -19.61 5.43
C GLU A 42 3.03 -19.19 6.71
N GLY A 43 3.58 -19.56 7.88
CA GLY A 43 3.06 -19.16 9.19
C GLY A 43 3.47 -17.76 9.63
N VAL A 44 4.44 -17.12 8.96
CA VAL A 44 4.98 -15.81 9.33
C VAL A 44 4.28 -14.74 8.48
N LYS A 45 3.04 -14.43 8.86
CA LYS A 45 2.21 -13.42 8.20
C LYS A 45 1.64 -12.41 9.18
N VAL A 46 1.50 -11.17 8.71
CA VAL A 46 0.80 -10.09 9.40
C VAL A 46 -0.61 -9.98 8.83
N ASP A 47 -1.59 -9.83 9.71
CA ASP A 47 -2.98 -9.57 9.29
C ASP A 47 -3.20 -8.07 9.13
N THR A 48 -3.66 -7.66 7.94
CA THR A 48 -3.82 -6.25 7.55
C THR A 48 -5.23 -5.91 7.10
N PRO A 49 -6.29 -6.34 7.83
CA PRO A 49 -7.67 -6.34 7.32
C PRO A 49 -8.17 -4.96 6.88
N HIS A 50 -7.73 -3.90 7.55
CA HIS A 50 -8.13 -2.53 7.18
C HIS A 50 -7.47 -2.05 5.88
N ILE A 51 -6.18 -2.33 5.68
CA ILE A 51 -5.47 -1.99 4.43
C ILE A 51 -6.00 -2.86 3.28
N ASP A 52 -6.25 -4.13 3.55
CA ASP A 52 -6.81 -5.07 2.58
C ASP A 52 -8.21 -4.63 2.14
N SER A 53 -9.03 -4.10 3.07
CA SER A 53 -10.34 -3.54 2.75
C SER A 53 -10.28 -2.29 1.85
N ILE A 54 -9.20 -1.49 1.94
CA ILE A 54 -8.99 -0.33 1.08
C ILE A 54 -8.62 -0.83 -0.32
N ALA A 55 -7.69 -1.77 -0.41
CA ALA A 55 -7.28 -2.39 -1.67
C ALA A 55 -8.45 -3.05 -2.42
N ALA A 56 -9.30 -3.81 -1.71
CA ALA A 56 -10.46 -4.48 -2.30
C ALA A 56 -11.55 -3.53 -2.83
N ARG A 57 -11.58 -2.27 -2.37
CA ARG A 57 -12.56 -1.26 -2.79
C ARG A 57 -11.95 -0.15 -3.65
N GLY A 58 -10.67 -0.27 -3.98
CA GLY A 58 -9.89 0.75 -4.66
C GLY A 58 -9.03 0.16 -5.76
N ALA A 59 -7.85 0.76 -5.94
CA ALA A 59 -6.84 0.31 -6.88
C ALA A 59 -5.57 -0.12 -6.14
N ILE A 60 -4.88 -1.13 -6.68
CA ILE A 60 -3.58 -1.58 -6.19
C ILE A 60 -2.52 -1.19 -7.22
N CYS A 61 -1.50 -0.46 -6.78
CA CYS A 61 -0.37 -0.09 -7.63
C CYS A 61 0.68 -1.21 -7.64
N THR A 62 0.70 -2.04 -8.67
CA THR A 62 1.68 -3.14 -8.80
C THR A 62 3.10 -2.68 -9.19
N ARG A 63 3.25 -1.40 -9.55
CA ARG A 63 4.52 -0.77 -9.98
C ARG A 63 4.69 0.62 -9.35
N TYR A 64 4.65 0.70 -8.03
CA TYR A 64 4.95 1.91 -7.27
C TYR A 64 6.37 1.84 -6.71
N TYR A 65 7.23 2.79 -7.07
CA TYR A 65 8.63 2.83 -6.66
C TYR A 65 8.90 4.08 -5.84
N ALA A 66 9.54 3.92 -4.69
CA ALA A 66 10.09 5.05 -3.96
C ALA A 66 11.25 5.66 -4.75
N THR A 67 11.32 6.99 -4.80
CA THR A 67 12.40 7.74 -5.48
C THR A 67 13.76 7.54 -4.80
N SER A 68 13.75 7.21 -3.52
CA SER A 68 14.93 6.90 -2.72
C SER A 68 14.60 5.82 -1.71
N PRO A 69 15.54 4.91 -1.38
CA PRO A 69 15.36 3.94 -0.30
C PRO A 69 15.52 4.56 1.09
N VAL A 70 15.85 5.85 1.20
CA VAL A 70 16.02 6.55 2.49
C VAL A 70 14.76 7.38 2.80
N CYS A 71 14.30 7.32 4.04
CA CYS A 71 13.03 7.92 4.48
C CYS A 71 12.94 9.42 4.19
N THR A 72 13.97 10.22 4.52
CA THR A 72 13.98 11.67 4.33
C THR A 72 13.82 12.09 2.85
N PRO A 73 14.68 11.66 1.91
CA PRO A 73 14.52 12.02 0.51
C PRO A 73 13.25 11.40 -0.14
N SER A 74 12.80 10.23 0.30
CA SER A 74 11.52 9.65 -0.17
C SER A 74 10.32 10.50 0.25
N ARG A 75 10.27 10.93 1.52
CA ARG A 75 9.22 11.83 2.04
C ARG A 75 9.28 13.20 1.38
N ALA A 76 10.48 13.74 1.16
CA ALA A 76 10.66 15.01 0.45
C ALA A 76 10.04 14.94 -0.96
N ALA A 77 10.42 13.93 -1.75
CA ALA A 77 9.89 13.74 -3.10
C ALA A 77 8.36 13.53 -3.13
N LEU A 78 7.76 12.85 -2.15
CA LEU A 78 6.30 12.72 -2.07
C LEU A 78 5.62 14.07 -1.84
N MET A 79 6.20 14.93 -1.01
CA MET A 79 5.62 16.22 -0.63
C MET A 79 5.82 17.30 -1.69
N THR A 80 6.93 17.25 -2.43
CA THR A 80 7.31 18.31 -3.40
C THR A 80 7.10 17.93 -4.86
N GLY A 81 6.90 16.65 -5.16
CA GLY A 81 7.13 16.11 -6.50
C GLY A 81 8.61 15.99 -6.83
#